data_AF-A0A6P2DLL7-F1
#
_entry.id   AF-A0A6P2DLL7-F1
#
_cell.length_a   1.000
_cell.length_b   1.000
_cell.length_c   1.000
_cell.angle_alpha   90.00
_cell.angle_beta   90.00
_cell.angle_gamma   90.00
#
_symmetry.space_group_name_H-M   'P 1'
#
loop_
_entity.id
_entity.type
_entity.pdbx_description
1 polymer ?
#
loop_
_entity_poly.entity_id
_entity_poly.type
_entity_poly.pdbx_seq_one_letter_code
_entity_poly.pdbx_strand_id
1 'polypeptide(L)'
;MADYYVDATGGSDANPGTSTGAAKQTLAAGIALLTAGDRLYVKAGTYTLTTTAAITAAQCGATRAGPTIIEGYVTTPGDAPETSAAPLITSSTNSVSLLTYQAGTAVAYLALRSLKISSTATTRGSGILGVTGTGSVAGNVVLEKVEIVGGAVGYNSGARLQIARARRLTIRNSVGVGVNSASIVSSALIEDCRFLDNGSHGFDIGANVLTSAQFRRCVFSGNVGSGVSFPVQGRTGVMMSIYNCTFEGNGSDGITFTFTTGNFGLFCSDCAFWGEHRVPHQFERLGWRLGPLGRVLEQRLRVQLVRAARGTDERIGRQGAHSGPVHQFRVRGLGTQRHGGRRRPVARGRNRRGGRRRDSERTVGRGFGRSRSRTHAQHMVPRGVKKWPELSRT
;
A
#
# COMPACT_ATOMS: atom_id res chain seq x y z
N MET A 1 -20.03 -0.48 -15.49
CA MET A 1 -19.46 -1.43 -14.52
C MET A 1 -20.21 -2.73 -14.69
N ALA A 2 -19.61 -3.67 -15.39
CA ALA A 2 -20.04 -5.06 -15.41
C ALA A 2 -19.36 -5.82 -14.26
N ASP A 3 -20.03 -6.88 -13.81
CA ASP A 3 -19.51 -7.81 -12.81
C ASP A 3 -19.16 -9.13 -13.51
N TYR A 4 -17.94 -9.61 -13.27
CA TYR A 4 -17.45 -10.89 -13.76
C TYR A 4 -17.06 -11.81 -12.62
N TYR A 5 -17.00 -13.12 -12.90
CA TYR A 5 -16.80 -14.15 -11.88
C TYR A 5 -15.73 -15.15 -12.33
N VAL A 6 -14.87 -15.54 -11.38
CA VAL A 6 -13.94 -16.66 -11.53
C VAL A 6 -14.16 -17.65 -10.40
N ASP A 7 -14.15 -18.95 -10.72
CA ASP A 7 -14.23 -20.06 -9.79
C ASP A 7 -13.25 -21.16 -10.23
N ALA A 8 -12.20 -21.39 -9.45
CA ALA A 8 -11.15 -22.38 -9.79
C ALA A 8 -11.69 -23.81 -9.93
N THR A 9 -12.79 -24.15 -9.24
CA THR A 9 -13.31 -25.52 -9.14
C THR A 9 -14.57 -25.70 -9.99
N GLY A 10 -15.50 -24.75 -9.92
CA GLY A 10 -16.80 -24.83 -10.62
C GLY A 10 -16.86 -24.07 -11.96
N GLY A 11 -15.83 -23.31 -12.32
CA GLY A 11 -15.79 -22.50 -13.53
C GLY A 11 -15.33 -23.23 -14.79
N SER A 12 -15.51 -22.59 -15.94
CA SER A 12 -14.96 -23.00 -17.24
C SER A 12 -14.54 -21.76 -18.02
N ASP A 13 -13.39 -21.77 -18.68
CA ASP A 13 -12.94 -20.63 -19.48
C ASP A 13 -13.77 -20.42 -20.76
N ALA A 14 -14.59 -21.40 -21.15
CA ALA A 14 -15.60 -21.25 -22.19
C ALA A 14 -16.83 -20.46 -21.72
N ASN A 15 -17.08 -20.36 -20.40
CA ASN A 15 -18.21 -19.62 -19.87
C ASN A 15 -18.07 -18.11 -20.12
N PRO A 16 -19.17 -17.35 -20.18
CA PRO A 16 -19.11 -15.90 -20.35
C PRO A 16 -18.51 -15.16 -19.14
N GLY A 17 -18.49 -15.76 -17.95
CA GLY A 17 -18.00 -15.12 -16.73
C GLY A 17 -19.00 -14.16 -16.09
N THR A 18 -20.27 -14.13 -16.50
CA THR A 18 -21.26 -13.10 -16.12
C THR A 18 -22.12 -13.44 -14.90
N SER A 19 -21.97 -14.64 -14.33
CA SER A 19 -22.62 -15.05 -13.09
C SER A 19 -21.78 -16.09 -12.35
N THR A 20 -22.12 -16.38 -11.08
CA THR A 20 -21.44 -17.43 -10.30
C THR A 20 -21.60 -18.82 -10.93
N GLY A 21 -22.76 -19.13 -11.51
CA GLY A 21 -23.02 -20.39 -12.22
C GLY A 21 -22.42 -20.47 -13.64
N ALA A 22 -21.90 -19.36 -14.16
CA ALA A 22 -21.24 -19.26 -15.46
C ALA A 22 -19.87 -18.56 -15.31
N ALA A 23 -19.14 -18.86 -14.23
CA ALA A 23 -17.84 -18.25 -13.93
C ALA A 23 -16.74 -18.77 -14.86
N LYS A 24 -15.72 -17.94 -15.11
CA LYS A 24 -14.44 -18.38 -15.69
C LYS A 24 -13.74 -19.33 -14.74
N GLN A 25 -12.88 -20.20 -15.26
CA GLN A 25 -12.10 -21.11 -14.41
C GLN A 25 -10.81 -20.45 -13.96
N THR A 26 -10.09 -19.81 -14.88
CA THR A 26 -8.78 -19.23 -14.62
C THR A 26 -8.87 -17.74 -14.31
N LEU A 27 -7.97 -17.28 -13.44
CA LEU A 27 -7.87 -15.85 -13.11
C LEU A 27 -7.53 -15.02 -14.36
N ALA A 28 -6.66 -15.53 -15.24
CA ALA A 28 -6.27 -14.85 -16.46
C ALA A 28 -7.46 -14.64 -17.41
N ALA A 29 -8.32 -15.66 -17.60
CA ALA A 29 -9.52 -15.53 -18.40
C ALA A 29 -10.53 -14.54 -17.79
N GLY A 30 -10.63 -14.48 -16.46
CA GLY A 30 -11.44 -13.47 -15.77
C GLY A 30 -10.92 -12.05 -15.97
N ILE A 31 -9.60 -11.83 -15.82
CA ILE A 31 -8.97 -10.54 -16.05
C ILE A 31 -9.16 -10.08 -17.51
N ALA A 32 -9.09 -11.00 -18.46
CA ALA A 32 -9.27 -10.70 -19.89
C ALA A 32 -10.67 -10.13 -20.24
N LEU A 33 -11.70 -10.36 -19.41
CA LEU A 33 -13.03 -9.79 -19.59
C LEU A 33 -13.14 -8.33 -19.14
N LEU A 34 -12.22 -7.87 -18.29
CA LEU A 34 -12.31 -6.56 -17.67
C LEU A 34 -12.15 -5.44 -18.69
N THR A 35 -13.00 -4.43 -18.56
CA THR A 35 -12.77 -3.10 -19.13
C THR A 35 -12.68 -2.07 -18.01
N ALA A 36 -12.37 -0.82 -18.36
CA ALA A 36 -12.19 0.25 -17.39
C ALA A 36 -13.44 0.45 -16.50
N GLY A 37 -13.27 0.25 -15.19
CA GLY A 37 -14.32 0.46 -14.19
C GLY A 37 -15.21 -0.77 -13.94
N ASP A 38 -14.86 -1.93 -14.48
CA ASP A 38 -15.53 -3.20 -14.18
C ASP A 38 -15.08 -3.82 -12.85
N ARG A 39 -15.75 -4.91 -12.45
CA ARG A 39 -15.40 -5.69 -11.26
C ARG A 39 -15.26 -7.17 -11.59
N LEU A 40 -14.23 -7.80 -11.03
CA LEU A 40 -14.00 -9.25 -11.05
C LEU A 40 -14.11 -9.82 -9.64
N TYR A 41 -15.07 -10.71 -9.43
CA TYR A 41 -15.21 -11.51 -8.21
C TYR A 41 -14.44 -12.83 -8.34
N VAL A 42 -13.55 -13.10 -7.41
CA VAL A 42 -12.71 -14.30 -7.37
C VAL A 42 -13.17 -15.19 -6.24
N LYS A 43 -13.78 -16.33 -6.56
CA LYS A 43 -14.29 -17.29 -5.57
C LYS A 43 -13.12 -17.87 -4.76
N ALA A 44 -13.32 -18.12 -3.48
CA ALA A 44 -12.37 -18.82 -2.64
C ALA A 44 -11.99 -20.16 -3.29
N GLY A 45 -10.69 -20.41 -3.39
CA GLY A 45 -10.10 -21.49 -4.17
C GLY A 45 -8.61 -21.24 -4.37
N THR A 46 -7.93 -22.18 -5.02
CA THR A 46 -6.51 -22.05 -5.36
C THR A 46 -6.36 -21.83 -6.87
N TYR A 47 -5.76 -20.72 -7.24
CA TYR A 47 -5.47 -20.31 -8.61
C TYR A 47 -3.97 -20.40 -8.85
N THR A 48 -3.52 -21.52 -9.41
CA THR A 48 -2.10 -21.76 -9.72
C THR A 48 -1.74 -21.15 -11.07
N LEU A 49 -0.79 -20.22 -11.04
CA LEU A 49 -0.27 -19.53 -12.21
C LEU A 49 1.05 -20.16 -12.65
N THR A 50 1.18 -20.48 -13.94
CA THR A 50 2.45 -20.87 -14.58
C THR A 50 3.08 -19.69 -15.33
N THR A 51 2.30 -18.65 -15.59
CA THR A 51 2.72 -17.38 -16.19
C THR A 51 2.12 -16.22 -15.42
N THR A 52 2.72 -15.04 -15.57
CA THR A 52 2.26 -13.82 -14.91
C THR A 52 0.86 -13.44 -15.38
N ALA A 53 -0.07 -13.14 -14.46
CA ALA A 53 -1.36 -12.53 -14.81
C ALA A 53 -1.19 -11.01 -14.96
N ALA A 54 -1.35 -10.51 -16.18
CA ALA A 54 -1.15 -9.10 -16.51
C ALA A 54 -2.47 -8.33 -16.48
N ILE A 55 -2.47 -7.19 -15.76
CA ILE A 55 -3.54 -6.20 -15.74
C ILE A 55 -3.02 -4.95 -16.45
N THR A 56 -3.56 -4.69 -17.63
CA THR A 56 -3.18 -3.56 -18.47
C THR A 56 -3.95 -2.29 -18.08
N ALA A 57 -3.44 -1.13 -18.50
CA ALA A 57 -4.13 0.14 -18.30
C ALA A 57 -5.53 0.18 -18.93
N ALA A 58 -5.75 -0.50 -20.06
CA ALA A 58 -7.06 -0.55 -20.73
C ALA A 58 -8.12 -1.26 -19.87
N GLN A 59 -7.69 -2.18 -19.01
CA GLN A 59 -8.56 -2.89 -18.07
C GLN A 59 -8.76 -2.12 -16.76
N CYS A 60 -8.07 -1.00 -16.57
CA CYS A 60 -8.15 -0.22 -15.33
C CYS A 60 -9.09 0.98 -15.49
N GLY A 61 -9.70 1.38 -14.37
CA GLY A 61 -10.55 2.56 -14.34
C GLY A 61 -9.81 3.82 -14.76
N ALA A 62 -10.49 4.73 -15.44
CA ALA A 62 -9.94 6.03 -15.86
C ALA A 62 -10.00 7.10 -14.74
N THR A 63 -10.78 6.85 -13.68
CA THR A 63 -10.97 7.80 -12.57
C THR A 63 -10.94 7.10 -11.21
N ARG A 64 -10.64 7.87 -10.16
CA ARG A 64 -10.66 7.39 -8.77
C ARG A 64 -12.04 6.92 -8.32
N ALA A 65 -13.11 7.50 -8.86
CA ALA A 65 -14.49 7.17 -8.51
C ALA A 65 -15.00 5.91 -9.23
N GLY A 66 -14.40 5.54 -10.36
CA GLY A 66 -14.69 4.32 -11.10
C GLY A 66 -13.44 3.47 -11.30
N PRO A 67 -12.80 2.96 -10.22
CA PRO A 67 -11.68 2.05 -10.36
C PRO A 67 -12.16 0.71 -10.89
N THR A 68 -11.28 -0.03 -11.58
CA THR A 68 -11.52 -1.47 -11.77
C THR A 68 -11.22 -2.19 -10.46
N ILE A 69 -12.05 -3.15 -10.09
CA ILE A 69 -11.96 -3.86 -8.81
C ILE A 69 -11.76 -5.36 -9.07
N ILE A 70 -10.76 -5.96 -8.42
CA ILE A 70 -10.62 -7.42 -8.32
C ILE A 70 -10.76 -7.78 -6.85
N GLU A 71 -11.78 -8.57 -6.53
CA GLU A 71 -12.20 -8.82 -5.14
C GLU A 71 -12.47 -10.29 -4.88
N GLY A 72 -11.86 -10.83 -3.82
CA GLY A 72 -12.14 -12.18 -3.36
C GLY A 72 -13.49 -12.32 -2.65
N TYR A 73 -14.11 -13.50 -2.74
CA TYR A 73 -15.31 -13.84 -1.97
C TYR A 73 -15.36 -15.33 -1.59
N VAL A 74 -16.08 -15.72 -0.54
CA VAL A 74 -16.20 -17.13 -0.10
C VAL A 74 -17.50 -17.75 -0.55
N THR A 75 -18.63 -17.22 -0.12
CA THR A 75 -19.96 -17.78 -0.40
C THR A 75 -20.70 -16.87 -1.36
N THR A 76 -20.77 -15.59 -1.02
CA THR A 76 -21.54 -14.58 -1.74
C THR A 76 -20.63 -13.42 -2.13
N PRO A 77 -20.66 -12.96 -3.40
CA PRO A 77 -19.93 -11.77 -3.83
C PRO A 77 -20.09 -10.60 -2.86
N GLY A 78 -18.97 -10.05 -2.38
CA GLY A 78 -18.94 -8.94 -1.43
C GLY A 78 -18.80 -9.31 0.06
N ASP A 79 -18.73 -10.60 0.42
CA ASP A 79 -18.43 -11.03 1.79
C ASP A 79 -16.99 -10.67 2.25
N ALA A 80 -16.09 -10.46 1.29
CA ALA A 80 -14.76 -9.87 1.46
C ALA A 80 -13.92 -10.57 2.55
N PRO A 81 -13.57 -11.86 2.36
CA PRO A 81 -12.83 -12.65 3.34
C PRO A 81 -11.46 -12.06 3.66
N GLU A 82 -10.98 -12.37 4.85
CA GLU A 82 -9.63 -12.05 5.29
C GLU A 82 -8.86 -13.36 5.54
N THR A 83 -7.54 -13.30 5.48
CA THR A 83 -6.65 -14.41 5.87
C THR A 83 -6.84 -15.69 5.04
N SER A 84 -7.00 -16.85 5.68
CA SER A 84 -7.02 -18.18 5.04
C SER A 84 -8.26 -18.47 4.20
N ALA A 85 -9.34 -17.71 4.37
CA ALA A 85 -10.56 -17.87 3.58
C ALA A 85 -10.52 -17.10 2.24
N ALA A 86 -9.55 -16.19 2.06
CA ALA A 86 -9.38 -15.46 0.82
C ALA A 86 -8.92 -16.38 -0.32
N PRO A 87 -9.33 -16.14 -1.57
CA PRO A 87 -8.80 -16.86 -2.72
C PRO A 87 -7.27 -16.75 -2.77
N LEU A 88 -6.64 -17.91 -2.97
CA LEU A 88 -5.19 -18.04 -3.04
C LEU A 88 -4.74 -17.99 -4.49
N ILE A 89 -4.02 -16.95 -4.87
CA ILE A 89 -3.29 -16.83 -6.13
C ILE A 89 -1.86 -17.27 -5.86
N THR A 90 -1.40 -18.32 -6.54
CA THR A 90 -0.10 -18.93 -6.22
C THR A 90 0.69 -19.37 -7.45
N SER A 91 1.98 -19.60 -7.26
CA SER A 91 2.84 -20.23 -8.25
C SER A 91 4.01 -20.93 -7.58
N SER A 92 4.31 -22.13 -8.06
CA SER A 92 5.56 -22.87 -7.82
C SER A 92 6.57 -22.69 -8.96
N THR A 93 6.21 -21.95 -10.02
CA THR A 93 7.08 -21.72 -11.16
C THR A 93 8.11 -20.65 -10.83
N ASN A 94 9.38 -20.92 -11.09
CA ASN A 94 10.48 -20.01 -10.78
C ASN A 94 10.31 -18.67 -11.51
N SER A 95 10.61 -17.59 -10.80
CA SER A 95 10.67 -16.21 -11.32
C SER A 95 9.35 -15.67 -11.90
N VAL A 96 8.21 -16.32 -11.67
CA VAL A 96 6.89 -15.80 -12.06
C VAL A 96 6.43 -14.76 -11.06
N SER A 97 6.25 -13.52 -11.51
CA SER A 97 5.51 -12.54 -10.73
C SER A 97 4.03 -12.85 -10.85
N LEU A 98 3.28 -12.86 -9.76
CA LEU A 98 1.90 -13.40 -9.81
C LEU A 98 0.95 -12.43 -10.50
N LEU A 99 0.96 -11.17 -10.08
CA LEU A 99 0.23 -10.10 -10.73
C LEU A 99 1.21 -9.07 -11.29
N THR A 100 1.04 -8.67 -12.55
CA THR A 100 1.62 -7.43 -13.05
C THR A 100 0.56 -6.40 -13.27
N TYR A 101 0.88 -5.17 -12.92
CA TYR A 101 0.12 -4.00 -13.32
C TYR A 101 0.95 -3.20 -14.34
N GLN A 102 0.46 -3.16 -15.57
CA GLN A 102 1.06 -2.43 -16.69
C GLN A 102 0.25 -1.14 -16.93
N ALA A 103 0.51 -0.09 -16.15
CA ALA A 103 0.09 1.26 -16.52
C ALA A 103 0.82 1.69 -17.80
N GLY A 104 0.04 2.08 -18.81
CA GLY A 104 0.54 2.76 -19.99
C GLY A 104 0.80 4.24 -19.69
N THR A 105 0.61 5.08 -20.71
CA THR A 105 0.79 6.54 -20.62
C THR A 105 -0.36 7.28 -19.92
N ALA A 106 -1.44 6.59 -19.56
CA ALA A 106 -2.60 7.16 -18.88
C ALA A 106 -2.66 6.76 -17.40
N VAL A 107 -3.26 7.62 -16.57
CA VAL A 107 -3.54 7.31 -15.16
C VAL A 107 -4.55 6.16 -15.11
N ALA A 108 -4.20 5.08 -14.40
CA ALA A 108 -5.07 3.92 -14.23
C ALA A 108 -5.37 3.68 -12.74
N TYR A 109 -6.63 3.35 -12.45
CA TYR A 109 -7.15 3.14 -11.10
C TYR A 109 -7.57 1.67 -10.93
N LEU A 110 -6.92 0.98 -10.02
CA LEU A 110 -7.12 -0.45 -9.74
C LEU A 110 -7.27 -0.66 -8.23
N ALA A 111 -8.25 -1.46 -7.83
CA ALA A 111 -8.37 -1.92 -6.45
C ALA A 111 -8.25 -3.45 -6.39
N LEU A 112 -7.36 -3.94 -5.55
CA LEU A 112 -7.26 -5.35 -5.19
C LEU A 112 -7.78 -5.53 -3.77
N ARG A 113 -8.74 -6.44 -3.59
CA ARG A 113 -9.45 -6.61 -2.32
C ARG A 113 -9.57 -8.06 -1.90
N SER A 114 -9.31 -8.35 -0.63
CA SER A 114 -9.64 -9.67 -0.05
C SER A 114 -8.97 -10.82 -0.80
N LEU A 115 -7.69 -10.66 -1.17
CA LEU A 115 -6.92 -11.66 -1.93
C LEU A 115 -5.73 -12.14 -1.11
N LYS A 116 -5.35 -13.40 -1.30
CA LYS A 116 -4.08 -13.95 -0.82
C LYS A 116 -3.19 -14.28 -2.00
N ILE A 117 -1.96 -13.78 -1.98
CA ILE A 117 -0.96 -13.93 -3.05
C ILE A 117 0.24 -14.63 -2.43
N SER A 118 0.66 -15.78 -2.96
CA SER A 118 1.79 -16.51 -2.39
C SER A 118 2.63 -17.25 -3.41
N SER A 119 3.96 -17.09 -3.35
CA SER A 119 4.88 -17.90 -4.16
C SER A 119 5.48 -19.01 -3.30
N THR A 120 5.49 -20.23 -3.85
CA THR A 120 6.13 -21.41 -3.24
C THR A 120 7.34 -21.88 -4.04
N ALA A 121 7.71 -21.15 -5.10
CA ALA A 121 8.87 -21.45 -5.92
C ALA A 121 10.18 -21.36 -5.09
N THR A 122 11.22 -22.05 -5.56
CA THR A 122 12.57 -21.93 -4.99
C THR A 122 13.16 -20.57 -5.32
N THR A 123 13.10 -20.17 -6.59
CA THR A 123 13.46 -18.82 -7.04
C THR A 123 12.18 -18.06 -7.30
N ARG A 124 11.85 -17.09 -6.44
CA ARG A 124 10.51 -16.50 -6.42
C ARG A 124 10.43 -15.26 -7.30
N GLY A 125 9.28 -15.03 -7.92
CA GLY A 125 8.96 -13.72 -8.52
C GLY A 125 8.38 -12.76 -7.48
N SER A 126 7.99 -11.56 -7.91
CA SER A 126 7.30 -10.61 -7.04
C SER A 126 5.85 -11.05 -6.81
N GLY A 127 5.27 -10.77 -5.64
CA GLY A 127 3.83 -10.98 -5.44
C GLY A 127 3.02 -10.11 -6.40
N ILE A 128 3.27 -8.80 -6.32
CA ILE A 128 2.76 -7.81 -7.28
C ILE A 128 3.94 -7.07 -7.88
N LEU A 129 4.02 -7.05 -9.21
CA LEU A 129 4.95 -6.22 -9.95
C LEU A 129 4.18 -5.05 -10.57
N GLY A 130 4.37 -3.86 -10.01
CA GLY A 130 3.95 -2.60 -10.62
C GLY A 130 4.73 -2.28 -11.88
N VAL A 131 4.46 -1.11 -12.44
CA VAL A 131 4.99 -0.76 -13.76
C VAL A 131 6.51 -0.59 -13.75
N THR A 132 7.12 -1.15 -14.78
CA THR A 132 8.53 -1.01 -15.13
C THR A 132 8.65 -0.13 -16.37
N GLY A 133 9.26 1.04 -16.27
CA GLY A 133 9.54 1.89 -17.43
C GLY A 133 9.51 3.40 -17.15
N THR A 134 10.36 4.13 -17.87
CA THR A 134 10.39 5.59 -17.88
C THR A 134 9.14 6.13 -18.58
N GLY A 135 8.43 7.07 -17.97
CA GLY A 135 7.22 7.68 -18.55
C GLY A 135 5.90 7.05 -18.10
N SER A 136 5.93 5.95 -17.36
CA SER A 136 4.72 5.38 -16.77
C SER A 136 4.13 6.32 -15.72
N VAL A 137 2.88 6.70 -15.95
CA VAL A 137 2.17 7.61 -15.06
C VAL A 137 1.77 6.84 -13.79
N ALA A 138 1.77 7.55 -12.67
CA ALA A 138 1.43 6.98 -11.37
C ALA A 138 0.09 6.25 -11.44
N GLY A 139 0.11 4.93 -11.27
CA GLY A 139 -1.10 4.18 -11.01
C GLY A 139 -1.66 4.58 -9.64
N ASN A 140 -2.98 4.50 -9.51
CA ASN A 140 -3.68 4.65 -8.24
C ASN A 140 -4.17 3.27 -7.81
N VAL A 141 -3.22 2.46 -7.34
CA VAL A 141 -3.49 1.13 -6.81
C VAL A 141 -3.98 1.26 -5.37
N VAL A 142 -5.12 0.63 -5.11
CA VAL A 142 -5.68 0.46 -3.77
C VAL A 142 -5.53 -1.00 -3.38
N LEU A 143 -4.85 -1.26 -2.27
CA LEU A 143 -4.73 -2.60 -1.70
C LEU A 143 -5.53 -2.66 -0.40
N GLU A 144 -6.57 -3.48 -0.33
CA GLU A 144 -7.39 -3.61 0.87
C GLU A 144 -7.60 -5.07 1.27
N LYS A 145 -7.29 -5.43 2.52
CA LYS A 145 -7.37 -6.84 2.99
C LYS A 145 -6.58 -7.81 2.10
N VAL A 146 -5.44 -7.39 1.58
CA VAL A 146 -4.58 -8.24 0.75
C VAL A 146 -3.49 -8.84 1.63
N GLU A 147 -3.22 -10.14 1.47
CA GLU A 147 -2.06 -10.80 2.07
C GLU A 147 -1.09 -11.22 0.96
N ILE A 148 0.18 -10.84 1.08
CA ILE A 148 1.26 -11.27 0.18
C ILE A 148 2.29 -12.05 1.01
N VAL A 149 2.51 -13.31 0.65
CA VAL A 149 3.37 -14.23 1.41
C VAL A 149 4.44 -14.82 0.51
N GLY A 150 5.71 -14.64 0.89
CA GLY A 150 6.77 -15.41 0.29
C GLY A 150 7.21 -14.95 -1.09
N GLY A 151 7.00 -13.71 -1.55
CA GLY A 151 7.57 -13.25 -2.83
C GLY A 151 9.09 -13.05 -2.78
N ALA A 152 9.78 -12.87 -3.91
CA ALA A 152 11.11 -12.25 -3.90
C ALA A 152 11.03 -10.81 -3.38
N VAL A 153 9.98 -10.10 -3.80
CA VAL A 153 9.51 -8.84 -3.22
C VAL A 153 8.00 -8.96 -3.08
N GLY A 154 7.41 -8.45 -2.01
CA GLY A 154 5.95 -8.47 -1.84
C GLY A 154 5.25 -7.63 -2.91
N TYR A 155 5.54 -6.33 -2.92
CA TYR A 155 5.16 -5.39 -3.98
C TYR A 155 6.41 -4.71 -4.54
N ASN A 156 6.61 -4.76 -5.85
CA ASN A 156 7.77 -4.17 -6.50
C ASN A 156 7.34 -3.15 -7.56
N SER A 157 7.86 -1.93 -7.54
CA SER A 157 7.80 -1.03 -8.69
C SER A 157 9.18 -0.47 -9.01
N GLY A 158 9.71 -0.83 -10.17
CA GLY A 158 11.01 -0.33 -10.62
C GLY A 158 11.06 1.16 -10.93
N ALA A 159 9.92 1.85 -10.98
CA ALA A 159 9.85 3.27 -11.32
C ALA A 159 9.27 4.14 -10.19
N ARG A 160 8.03 3.86 -9.77
CA ARG A 160 7.22 4.78 -8.95
C ARG A 160 6.24 4.00 -8.09
N LEU A 161 6.08 4.40 -6.83
CA LEU A 161 5.12 3.76 -5.94
C LEU A 161 3.72 4.09 -6.47
N GLN A 162 3.00 3.06 -6.89
CA GLN A 162 1.65 3.21 -7.44
C GLN A 162 0.59 2.92 -6.39
N ILE A 163 0.99 2.54 -5.18
CA ILE A 163 0.08 2.36 -4.04
C ILE A 163 -0.36 3.75 -3.59
N ALA A 164 -1.57 4.15 -3.97
CA ALA A 164 -2.20 5.36 -3.47
C ALA A 164 -2.77 5.14 -2.07
N ARG A 165 -3.29 3.94 -1.81
CA ARG A 165 -3.78 3.54 -0.48
C ARG A 165 -3.55 2.05 -0.24
N ALA A 166 -3.04 1.72 0.93
CA ALA A 166 -3.06 0.36 1.46
C ALA A 166 -3.77 0.36 2.80
N ARG A 167 -4.71 -0.57 3.00
CA ARG A 167 -5.43 -0.75 4.26
C ARG A 167 -5.54 -2.23 4.61
N ARG A 168 -5.13 -2.62 5.82
CA ARG A 168 -5.15 -4.04 6.23
C ARG A 168 -4.39 -4.94 5.23
N LEU A 169 -3.34 -4.39 4.63
CA LEU A 169 -2.39 -5.12 3.81
C LEU A 169 -1.42 -5.85 4.76
N THR A 170 -1.17 -7.12 4.51
CA THR A 170 -0.09 -7.87 5.16
C THR A 170 0.91 -8.32 4.10
N ILE A 171 2.18 -7.97 4.25
CA ILE A 171 3.27 -8.50 3.45
C ILE A 171 4.25 -9.20 4.38
N ARG A 172 4.52 -10.48 4.13
CA ARG A 172 5.41 -11.24 5.01
C ARG A 172 6.24 -12.30 4.31
N ASN A 173 7.35 -12.67 4.95
CA ASN A 173 8.25 -13.73 4.50
C ASN A 173 8.78 -13.52 3.08
N SER A 174 8.85 -12.26 2.60
CA SER A 174 9.46 -11.97 1.31
C SER A 174 10.96 -12.24 1.41
N VAL A 175 11.58 -12.81 0.37
CA VAL A 175 13.04 -13.09 0.37
C VAL A 175 13.84 -11.78 0.41
N GLY A 176 13.34 -10.73 -0.25
CA GLY A 176 13.90 -9.38 -0.22
C GLY A 176 13.00 -8.43 0.58
N VAL A 177 12.59 -7.34 -0.07
CA VAL A 177 11.83 -6.24 0.55
C VAL A 177 10.33 -6.55 0.57
N GLY A 178 9.60 -6.09 1.59
CA GLY A 178 8.14 -6.15 1.60
C GLY A 178 7.53 -5.28 0.48
N VAL A 179 7.76 -3.97 0.51
CA VAL A 179 7.43 -3.04 -0.58
C VAL A 179 8.71 -2.38 -1.09
N ASN A 180 9.03 -2.55 -2.37
CA ASN A 180 10.14 -1.87 -3.03
C ASN A 180 9.60 -0.89 -4.08
N SER A 181 10.08 0.34 -4.05
CA SER A 181 9.81 1.32 -5.10
C SER A 181 11.01 2.22 -5.34
N ALA A 182 11.34 2.55 -6.60
CA ALA A 182 12.41 3.51 -6.88
C ALA A 182 12.06 4.97 -6.51
N SER A 183 10.76 5.30 -6.41
CA SER A 183 10.31 6.65 -6.05
C SER A 183 8.90 6.66 -5.43
N ILE A 184 8.51 7.75 -4.76
CA ILE A 184 7.10 8.01 -4.40
C ILE A 184 6.63 9.28 -5.10
N VAL A 185 5.55 9.16 -5.86
CA VAL A 185 5.03 10.26 -6.68
C VAL A 185 3.61 10.69 -6.31
N SER A 186 2.96 9.94 -5.44
CA SER A 186 1.62 10.21 -4.93
C SER A 186 1.62 10.14 -3.40
N SER A 187 0.74 10.92 -2.77
CA SER A 187 0.58 10.90 -1.31
C SER A 187 -0.01 9.58 -0.84
N ALA A 188 0.86 8.57 -0.67
CA ALA A 188 0.45 7.24 -0.29
C ALA A 188 -0.05 7.23 1.16
N LEU A 189 -1.25 6.68 1.37
CA LEU A 189 -1.80 6.42 2.70
C LEU A 189 -1.72 4.93 3.01
N ILE A 190 -0.84 4.56 3.94
CA ILE A 190 -0.63 3.18 4.39
C ILE A 190 -1.17 3.07 5.82
N GLU A 191 -2.27 2.35 6.01
CA GLU A 191 -2.95 2.28 7.30
C GLU A 191 -3.33 0.87 7.72
N ASP A 192 -3.23 0.55 9.02
CA ASP A 192 -3.58 -0.76 9.56
C ASP A 192 -2.83 -1.92 8.85
N CYS A 193 -1.62 -1.67 8.34
CA CYS A 193 -0.85 -2.62 7.54
C CYS A 193 0.22 -3.35 8.38
N ARG A 194 0.65 -4.51 7.92
CA ARG A 194 1.68 -5.34 8.57
C ARG A 194 2.78 -5.72 7.58
N PHE A 195 4.03 -5.49 7.95
CA PHE A 195 5.23 -5.84 7.18
C PHE A 195 6.14 -6.69 8.07
N LEU A 196 6.10 -8.01 7.86
CA LEU A 196 6.61 -8.99 8.83
C LEU A 196 7.68 -9.88 8.21
N ASP A 197 8.79 -10.11 8.90
CA ASP A 197 9.75 -11.16 8.57
C ASP A 197 10.25 -11.14 7.11
N ASN A 198 10.42 -9.95 6.54
CA ASN A 198 10.98 -9.82 5.18
C ASN A 198 12.52 -9.87 5.24
N GLY A 199 13.15 -10.49 4.25
CA GLY A 199 14.61 -10.68 4.19
C GLY A 199 15.42 -9.40 3.95
N SER A 200 14.76 -8.26 3.86
CA SER A 200 15.36 -6.92 3.84
C SER A 200 14.42 -5.95 4.59
N HIS A 201 14.14 -4.76 4.04
CA HIS A 201 13.25 -3.79 4.66
C HIS A 201 11.78 -4.21 4.59
N GLY A 202 10.97 -3.78 5.56
CA GLY A 202 9.51 -3.93 5.48
C GLY A 202 8.93 -3.07 4.35
N PHE A 203 9.37 -1.82 4.27
CA PHE A 203 8.98 -0.86 3.24
C PHE A 203 10.18 -0.01 2.83
N ASP A 204 10.63 -0.13 1.58
CA ASP A 204 11.74 0.62 1.01
C ASP A 204 11.27 1.53 -0.11
N ILE A 205 11.54 2.81 0.07
CA ILE A 205 11.32 3.83 -0.93
C ILE A 205 12.70 4.31 -1.33
N GLY A 206 13.13 3.83 -2.49
CA GLY A 206 14.36 4.19 -3.15
C GLY A 206 14.57 5.70 -3.29
N ALA A 207 15.70 6.07 -3.88
CA ALA A 207 16.32 7.40 -3.84
C ALA A 207 15.42 8.63 -4.06
N ASN A 208 14.27 8.48 -4.73
CA ASN A 208 13.48 9.60 -5.26
C ASN A 208 12.13 9.76 -4.56
N VAL A 209 12.10 10.39 -3.39
CA VAL A 209 10.82 10.76 -2.76
C VAL A 209 10.33 12.10 -3.31
N LEU A 210 9.20 12.12 -4.03
CA LEU A 210 8.62 13.36 -4.59
C LEU A 210 7.46 13.92 -3.75
N THR A 211 6.81 13.07 -2.96
CA THR A 211 5.62 13.45 -2.19
C THR A 211 5.61 12.75 -0.82
N SER A 212 4.78 13.29 0.08
CA SER A 212 4.58 12.83 1.44
C SER A 212 3.78 11.53 1.51
N ALA A 213 4.39 10.45 1.97
CA ALA A 213 3.66 9.25 2.39
C ALA A 213 3.28 9.32 3.87
N GLN A 214 2.21 8.60 4.24
CA GLN A 214 1.71 8.52 5.60
C GLN A 214 1.54 7.07 6.03
N PHE A 215 2.04 6.76 7.22
CA PHE A 215 1.89 5.47 7.88
C PHE A 215 1.06 5.65 9.14
N ARG A 216 0.00 4.84 9.31
CA ARG A 216 -0.92 4.94 10.45
C ARG A 216 -1.26 3.56 10.98
N ARG A 217 -1.03 3.30 12.28
CA ARG A 217 -1.39 2.01 12.91
C ARG A 217 -0.77 0.80 12.18
N CYS A 218 0.43 0.99 11.64
CA CYS A 218 1.15 -0.07 10.94
C CYS A 218 2.08 -0.83 11.90
N VAL A 219 2.38 -2.08 11.57
CA VAL A 219 3.34 -2.92 12.28
C VAL A 219 4.46 -3.29 11.32
N PHE A 220 5.70 -3.04 11.73
CA PHE A 220 6.92 -3.43 11.05
C PHE A 220 7.72 -4.31 12.00
N SER A 221 7.80 -5.61 11.75
CA SER A 221 8.43 -6.52 12.69
C SER A 221 9.24 -7.63 12.04
N GLY A 222 10.36 -8.01 12.66
CA GLY A 222 11.20 -9.13 12.23
C GLY A 222 11.86 -8.96 10.86
N ASN A 223 11.80 -7.76 10.27
CA ASN A 223 12.43 -7.52 8.97
C ASN A 223 13.95 -7.52 9.13
N VAL A 224 14.70 -8.20 8.27
CA VAL A 224 16.18 -8.29 8.37
C VAL A 224 16.83 -6.91 8.23
N GLY A 225 16.24 -6.03 7.43
CA GLY A 225 16.65 -4.63 7.31
C GLY A 225 15.94 -3.75 8.33
N SER A 226 15.57 -2.56 7.87
CA SER A 226 14.78 -1.59 8.63
C SER A 226 13.27 -1.84 8.49
N GLY A 227 12.48 -1.39 9.46
CA GLY A 227 11.02 -1.40 9.31
C GLY A 227 10.59 -0.57 8.09
N VAL A 228 11.03 0.69 8.04
CA VAL A 228 10.87 1.57 6.87
C VAL A 228 12.21 2.20 6.48
N SER A 229 12.54 2.19 5.19
CA SER A 229 13.76 2.78 4.62
C SER A 229 13.43 3.88 3.62
N PHE A 230 14.10 5.02 3.75
CA PHE A 230 14.01 6.16 2.84
C PHE A 230 15.40 6.72 2.52
N PRO A 231 16.10 6.16 1.54
CA PRO A 231 17.14 6.90 0.84
C PRO A 231 16.51 8.08 0.08
N VAL A 232 16.75 9.31 0.52
CA VAL A 232 16.31 10.54 -0.14
C VAL A 232 17.51 11.21 -0.79
N GLN A 233 17.56 11.28 -2.12
CA GLN A 233 18.60 11.98 -2.85
C GLN A 233 18.02 13.25 -3.49
N GLY A 234 18.53 14.43 -3.11
CA GLY A 234 18.39 15.63 -3.93
C GLY A 234 17.08 16.40 -3.85
N ARG A 235 16.27 16.26 -2.80
CA ARG A 235 14.98 16.98 -2.71
C ARG A 235 14.70 17.66 -1.38
N THR A 236 14.16 18.87 -1.47
CA THR A 236 13.64 19.68 -0.35
C THR A 236 12.12 19.62 -0.31
N GLY A 237 11.52 19.61 0.88
CA GLY A 237 10.08 19.85 1.06
C GLY A 237 9.22 18.59 1.10
N VAL A 238 9.81 17.40 1.23
CA VAL A 238 9.06 16.18 1.51
C VAL A 238 8.86 16.04 3.01
N MET A 239 7.61 15.85 3.45
CA MET A 239 7.28 15.55 4.84
C MET A 239 6.70 14.14 4.96
N MET A 240 7.34 13.27 5.70
CA MET A 240 6.81 11.96 6.04
C MET A 240 6.05 12.03 7.36
N SER A 241 4.97 11.27 7.45
CA SER A 241 4.18 11.23 8.68
C SER A 241 3.90 9.80 9.13
N ILE A 242 4.30 9.47 10.34
CA ILE A 242 4.20 8.13 10.93
C ILE A 242 3.48 8.27 12.27
N TYR A 243 2.33 7.60 12.39
CA TYR A 243 1.44 7.74 13.53
C TYR A 243 1.05 6.37 14.08
N ASN A 244 1.12 6.20 15.40
CA ASN A 244 0.62 5.00 16.08
C ASN A 244 1.19 3.70 15.51
N CYS A 245 2.42 3.71 15.00
CA CYS A 245 3.05 2.55 14.38
C CYS A 245 3.90 1.79 15.40
N THR A 246 4.05 0.49 15.19
CA THR A 246 4.94 -0.38 15.98
C THR A 246 6.08 -0.84 15.11
N PHE A 247 7.30 -0.69 15.62
CA PHE A 247 8.54 -1.18 15.04
C PHE A 247 9.16 -2.15 16.06
N GLU A 248 9.25 -3.43 15.70
CA GLU A 248 9.67 -4.47 16.63
C GLU A 248 10.66 -5.47 16.02
N GLY A 249 11.88 -5.52 16.55
CA GLY A 249 12.85 -6.56 16.20
C GLY A 249 13.28 -6.54 14.74
N ASN A 250 13.35 -5.36 14.11
CA ASN A 250 13.97 -5.26 12.80
C ASN A 250 15.51 -5.30 12.95
N GLY A 251 16.20 -5.91 11.98
CA GLY A 251 17.63 -6.18 12.06
C GLY A 251 18.50 -4.93 11.97
N SER A 252 17.94 -3.81 11.48
CA SER A 252 18.60 -2.50 11.43
C SER A 252 17.89 -1.48 12.36
N ASP A 253 17.35 -0.38 11.82
CA ASP A 253 16.54 0.60 12.54
C ASP A 253 15.03 0.33 12.33
N GLY A 254 14.19 0.80 13.26
CA GLY A 254 12.75 0.86 12.98
C GLY A 254 12.45 1.75 11.76
N ILE A 255 13.11 2.91 11.68
CA ILE A 255 13.01 3.83 10.53
C ILE A 255 14.41 4.33 10.18
N THR A 256 14.82 4.15 8.92
CA THR A 256 16.11 4.63 8.40
C THR A 256 15.90 5.73 7.36
N PHE A 257 16.66 6.82 7.50
CA PHE A 257 16.76 7.89 6.51
C PHE A 257 18.21 8.04 6.08
N THR A 258 18.44 8.05 4.77
CA THR A 258 19.76 8.39 4.21
C THR A 258 19.57 9.55 3.26
N PHE A 259 20.25 10.67 3.49
CA PHE A 259 20.16 11.83 2.61
C PHE A 259 21.53 12.35 2.21
N THR A 260 21.68 12.69 0.94
CA THR A 260 22.88 13.35 0.42
C THR A 260 22.71 14.87 0.42
N THR A 261 21.51 15.34 0.03
CA THR A 261 21.16 16.76 -0.11
C THR A 261 19.65 16.95 0.06
N GLY A 262 19.24 18.10 0.59
CA GLY A 262 17.84 18.50 0.73
C GLY A 262 17.33 18.61 2.18
N ASN A 263 16.11 19.11 2.31
CA ASN A 263 15.39 19.27 3.57
C ASN A 263 14.25 18.26 3.62
N PHE A 264 14.34 17.32 4.56
CA PHE A 264 13.34 16.29 4.81
C PHE A 264 12.67 16.53 6.17
N GLY A 265 11.34 16.52 6.19
CA GLY A 265 10.57 16.58 7.41
C GLY A 265 10.09 15.19 7.84
N LEU A 266 10.29 14.84 9.11
CA LEU A 266 9.64 13.69 9.71
C LEU A 266 8.69 14.16 10.81
N PHE A 267 7.43 13.79 10.69
CA PHE A 267 6.48 13.83 11.78
C PHE A 267 6.28 12.40 12.29
N CYS A 268 6.73 12.11 13.50
CA CYS A 268 6.55 10.80 14.13
C CYS A 268 5.86 11.00 15.48
N SER A 269 4.68 10.42 15.67
CA SER A 269 3.96 10.48 16.95
C SER A 269 3.38 9.13 17.34
N ASP A 270 3.30 8.91 18.65
CA ASP A 270 2.64 7.75 19.27
C ASP A 270 3.16 6.39 18.75
N CYS A 271 4.41 6.34 18.29
CA CYS A 271 5.03 5.13 17.77
C CYS A 271 5.79 4.38 18.89
N ALA A 272 5.76 3.05 18.81
CA ALA A 272 6.52 2.17 19.68
C ALA A 272 7.71 1.59 18.91
N PHE A 273 8.88 1.59 19.55
CA PHE A 273 10.11 1.00 19.03
C PHE A 273 10.65 0.03 20.07
N TRP A 274 10.83 -1.25 19.71
CA TRP A 274 11.33 -2.27 20.62
C TRP A 274 12.24 -3.28 19.90
N GLY A 275 13.30 -3.74 20.54
CA GLY A 275 14.20 -4.75 19.96
C GLY A 275 14.99 -4.29 18.74
N GLU A 276 14.93 -3.01 18.39
CA GLU A 276 15.68 -2.43 17.28
C GLU A 276 17.16 -2.31 17.64
N HIS A 277 18.04 -2.63 16.69
CA HIS A 277 19.49 -2.60 16.93
C HIS A 277 19.98 -1.16 17.23
N ARG A 278 19.25 -0.17 16.71
CA ARG A 278 19.51 1.26 16.91
C ARG A 278 18.17 2.02 16.93
N VAL A 279 17.94 2.81 17.99
CA VAL A 279 16.94 3.89 17.94
C VAL A 279 17.52 4.97 17.01
N PRO A 280 16.75 5.60 16.10
CA PRO A 280 17.35 6.37 15.01
C PRO A 280 18.34 7.44 15.53
N HIS A 281 19.63 7.20 15.31
CA HIS A 281 20.74 8.05 15.81
C HIS A 281 20.67 9.50 15.31
N GLN A 282 19.80 9.77 14.36
CA GLN A 282 19.57 11.08 13.76
C GLN A 282 18.67 12.00 14.63
N PHE A 283 17.96 11.45 15.62
CA PHE A 283 17.10 12.28 16.49
C PHE A 283 17.89 13.27 17.35
N GLU A 284 19.13 12.94 17.74
CA GLU A 284 19.99 13.81 18.56
C GLU A 284 20.56 15.00 17.75
N ARG A 285 20.77 14.86 16.44
CA ARG A 285 21.30 15.94 15.59
C ARG A 285 20.25 16.93 15.10
N LEU A 286 18.96 16.57 15.13
CA LEU A 286 17.88 17.37 14.55
C LEU A 286 17.15 18.30 15.53
N GLY A 287 17.66 18.48 16.76
CA GLY A 287 17.14 19.52 17.67
C GLY A 287 15.65 19.35 18.01
N TRP A 288 15.21 18.13 18.33
CA TRP A 288 13.82 17.86 18.66
C TRP A 288 13.39 18.59 19.93
N ARG A 289 12.46 19.55 19.81
CA ARG A 289 11.64 19.99 20.94
C ARG A 289 10.56 18.94 21.16
N LEU A 290 10.82 18.00 22.05
CA LEU A 290 9.77 17.16 22.63
C LEU A 290 8.69 18.09 23.20
N GLY A 291 7.46 17.98 22.66
CA GLY A 291 6.29 18.65 23.24
C GLY A 291 6.08 18.22 24.70
N PRO A 292 5.17 18.88 25.46
CA PRO A 292 5.02 18.65 26.90
C PRO A 292 4.77 17.19 27.32
N LEU A 293 4.18 16.37 26.42
CA LEU A 293 3.97 14.93 26.63
C LEU A 293 5.22 14.06 26.36
N GLY A 294 6.20 14.56 25.61
CA GLY A 294 7.45 13.87 25.33
C GLY A 294 8.42 13.82 26.52
N ARG A 295 8.32 14.76 27.48
CA ARG A 295 9.11 14.70 28.72
C ARG A 295 8.67 13.59 29.67
N VAL A 296 7.41 13.13 29.57
CA VAL A 296 6.92 11.99 30.36
C VAL A 296 7.41 10.66 29.79
N LEU A 297 7.64 10.59 28.47
CA LEU A 297 8.27 9.42 27.84
C LEU A 297 9.78 9.37 28.10
N GLU A 298 10.47 10.51 28.16
CA GLU A 298 11.90 10.56 28.52
C GLU A 298 12.16 10.05 29.96
N GLN A 299 11.23 10.31 30.89
CA GLN A 299 11.29 9.76 32.25
C GLN A 299 10.93 8.26 32.31
N ARG A 300 10.12 7.72 31.39
CA ARG A 300 9.84 6.28 31.32
C ARG A 300 10.92 5.50 30.56
N LEU A 301 11.59 6.11 29.58
CA LEU A 301 12.74 5.50 28.89
C LEU A 301 13.97 5.36 29.80
N ARG A 302 14.17 6.27 30.78
CA ARG A 302 15.24 6.10 31.78
C ARG A 302 15.05 4.92 32.73
N VAL A 303 13.86 4.32 32.81
CA VAL A 303 13.57 3.20 33.73
C VAL A 303 13.76 1.82 33.07
N GLN A 304 13.99 1.73 31.75
CA GLN A 304 14.31 0.45 31.09
C GLN A 304 15.74 0.35 30.51
N LEU A 305 16.62 1.28 30.88
CA LEU A 305 18.07 1.12 30.71
C LEU A 305 18.70 0.59 32.02
N VAL A 306 18.19 -0.54 32.52
CA VAL A 306 18.89 -1.33 33.53
C VAL A 306 19.72 -2.37 32.81
N ARG A 307 21.03 -2.11 32.75
CA ARG A 307 22.16 -2.99 32.43
C ARG A 307 21.79 -4.48 32.22
N ALA A 308 21.79 -4.92 30.97
CA ALA A 308 22.19 -6.28 30.62
C ALA A 308 23.68 -6.27 30.25
N ALA A 309 24.53 -6.00 31.25
CA ALA A 309 25.96 -6.30 31.18
C ALA A 309 26.22 -7.53 32.06
N ARG A 310 26.05 -8.71 31.47
CA ARG A 310 26.72 -9.96 31.86
C ARG A 310 27.54 -10.32 30.62
N GLY A 311 28.86 -10.36 30.62
CA GLY A 311 29.79 -10.81 31.64
C GLY A 311 30.68 -11.83 30.95
N THR A 312 31.62 -11.37 30.13
CA THR A 312 32.76 -12.18 29.67
C THR A 312 33.85 -11.99 30.71
N ASP A 313 33.97 -12.96 31.61
CA ASP A 313 35.11 -13.08 32.51
C ASP A 313 35.75 -14.45 32.26
N GLU A 314 36.93 -14.43 31.64
CA GLU A 314 37.78 -15.61 31.49
C GLU A 314 38.62 -15.80 32.76
N ARG A 315 38.40 -16.95 33.41
CA ARG A 315 39.31 -17.74 34.27
C ARG A 315 39.77 -17.14 35.62
N ILE A 316 39.43 -17.86 36.71
CA ILE A 316 40.31 -18.83 37.42
C ILE A 316 39.52 -19.45 38.62
N GLY A 317 39.43 -20.78 38.67
CA GLY A 317 39.60 -21.59 39.89
C GLY A 317 38.45 -21.80 40.90
N ARG A 318 38.12 -23.10 41.09
CA ARG A 318 37.64 -23.82 42.31
C ARG A 318 36.12 -23.91 42.63
N GLN A 319 35.67 -25.17 42.53
CA GLN A 319 34.82 -25.98 43.44
C GLN A 319 33.80 -25.29 44.38
N GLY A 320 32.56 -25.79 44.36
CA GLY A 320 31.66 -25.74 45.52
C GLY A 320 30.17 -25.68 45.16
N ALA A 321 29.40 -26.63 45.68
CA ALA A 321 27.97 -26.80 45.47
C ALA A 321 27.08 -25.86 46.32
N HIS A 322 25.78 -25.88 45.97
CA HIS A 322 24.56 -25.58 46.77
C HIS A 322 23.75 -24.30 46.53
N SER A 323 22.46 -24.56 46.25
CA SER A 323 21.20 -23.90 46.69
C SER A 323 20.95 -22.41 46.42
N GLY A 324 19.75 -22.13 45.87
CA GLY A 324 19.25 -20.79 45.52
C GLY A 324 18.96 -19.84 46.69
N PRO A 325 18.37 -18.67 46.42
CA PRO A 325 16.95 -18.52 46.78
C PRO A 325 16.09 -17.63 45.85
N VAL A 326 14.79 -17.74 46.13
CA VAL A 326 13.63 -16.99 45.61
C VAL A 326 13.64 -15.55 46.14
N HIS A 327 13.33 -14.57 45.28
CA HIS A 327 12.93 -13.22 45.71
C HIS A 327 11.58 -12.80 45.12
N GLN A 328 10.58 -12.73 46.00
CA GLN A 328 9.32 -12.01 45.81
C GLN A 328 9.58 -10.50 45.83
N PHE A 329 8.96 -9.75 44.91
CA PHE A 329 8.84 -8.29 45.02
C PHE A 329 7.37 -7.87 45.11
N ARG A 330 7.09 -7.12 46.18
CA ARG A 330 5.80 -6.56 46.58
C ARG A 330 5.78 -5.10 46.15
N VAL A 331 4.80 -4.67 45.36
CA VAL A 331 4.59 -3.25 45.05
C VAL A 331 3.43 -2.72 45.90
N ARG A 332 3.74 -1.82 46.83
CA ARG A 332 2.78 -0.95 47.54
C ARG A 332 2.65 0.36 46.77
N GLY A 333 1.43 0.88 46.74
CA GLY A 333 1.02 2.02 45.93
C GLY A 333 1.27 3.40 46.53
N LEU A 334 1.12 4.38 45.66
CA LEU A 334 0.91 5.81 45.86
C LEU A 334 0.15 6.24 44.59
N GLY A 335 -0.89 7.07 44.57
CA GLY A 335 -1.44 8.03 45.51
C GLY A 335 -2.15 9.04 44.60
N THR A 336 -3.47 9.09 44.63
CA THR A 336 -4.28 9.95 43.74
C THR A 336 -4.22 11.40 44.21
N GLN A 337 -3.62 12.30 43.42
CA GLN A 337 -3.79 13.74 43.62
C GLN A 337 -4.93 14.28 42.76
N ARG A 338 -5.94 14.80 43.46
CA ARG A 338 -7.04 15.60 42.93
C ARG A 338 -6.57 17.05 42.79
N HIS A 339 -6.83 17.67 41.64
CA HIS A 339 -6.88 19.13 41.53
C HIS A 339 -8.27 19.56 41.06
N GLY A 340 -9.00 20.22 41.97
CA GLY A 340 -10.16 21.04 41.68
C GLY A 340 -9.72 22.48 41.42
N GLY A 341 -10.37 23.14 40.45
CA GLY A 341 -10.03 24.52 40.05
C GLY A 341 -11.13 25.20 39.24
N ARG A 342 -12.14 25.67 39.98
CA ARG A 342 -13.17 26.70 39.72
C ARG A 342 -13.32 27.33 38.33
N ARG A 343 -14.58 27.29 37.86
CA ARG A 343 -15.19 28.17 36.85
C ARG A 343 -15.39 29.60 37.37
N ARG A 344 -15.24 30.61 36.49
CA ARG A 344 -15.98 31.88 36.55
C ARG A 344 -16.42 32.32 35.14
N PRO A 345 -17.64 32.84 34.97
CA PRO A 345 -18.18 33.28 33.69
C PRO A 345 -17.93 34.78 33.46
N VAL A 346 -17.75 35.19 32.21
CA VAL A 346 -17.86 36.61 31.80
C VAL A 346 -18.94 36.72 30.74
N ALA A 347 -19.89 37.60 31.00
CA ALA A 347 -21.05 37.88 30.18
C ALA A 347 -20.82 39.09 29.28
N ARG A 348 -21.44 39.01 28.09
CA ARG A 348 -22.10 40.06 27.28
C ARG A 348 -21.35 41.36 26.93
N GLY A 349 -21.21 41.55 25.62
CA GLY A 349 -21.24 42.87 24.96
C GLY A 349 -21.93 42.77 23.59
N ARG A 350 -23.17 43.25 23.50
CA ARG A 350 -23.92 43.49 22.26
C ARG A 350 -23.69 44.93 21.81
N ASN A 351 -23.57 45.15 20.49
CA ASN A 351 -24.01 46.31 19.67
C ASN A 351 -23.10 46.40 18.43
N ARG A 352 -23.48 46.87 17.25
CA ARG A 352 -24.73 47.15 16.52
C ARG A 352 -24.26 47.73 15.16
N ARG A 353 -25.03 47.50 14.09
CA ARG A 353 -25.27 48.38 12.91
C ARG A 353 -24.29 48.46 11.73
N GLY A 354 -24.93 48.48 10.54
CA GLY A 354 -24.47 49.06 9.27
C GLY A 354 -24.08 47.99 8.26
N GLY A 355 -24.84 47.62 7.21
CA GLY A 355 -25.85 48.33 6.45
C GLY A 355 -25.23 48.92 5.19
N ARG A 356 -25.40 48.28 4.02
CA ARG A 356 -25.88 48.88 2.75
C ARG A 356 -25.70 47.94 1.54
N ARG A 357 -26.80 47.83 0.80
CA ARG A 357 -26.95 47.38 -0.59
C ARG A 357 -26.04 48.18 -1.54
N ARG A 358 -25.64 47.57 -2.66
CA ARG A 358 -25.75 48.18 -4.00
C ARG A 358 -25.73 47.10 -5.08
N ASP A 359 -26.86 47.05 -5.79
CA ASP A 359 -27.01 46.53 -7.14
C ASP A 359 -26.37 47.51 -8.16
N SER A 360 -25.83 46.96 -9.25
CA SER A 360 -25.73 47.57 -10.59
C SER A 360 -25.12 46.50 -11.51
N GLU A 361 -25.92 45.74 -12.27
CA GLU A 361 -26.38 46.02 -13.64
C GLU A 361 -25.28 46.30 -14.69
N ARG A 362 -25.35 45.47 -15.75
CA ARG A 362 -24.98 45.70 -17.17
C ARG A 362 -23.48 45.89 -17.46
N THR A 363 -22.90 45.16 -18.42
CA THR A 363 -23.05 45.51 -19.85
C THR A 363 -22.80 44.31 -20.78
N VAL A 364 -23.67 44.27 -21.78
CA VAL A 364 -23.70 43.51 -23.03
C VAL A 364 -22.38 43.57 -23.81
N GLY A 365 -21.95 42.46 -24.43
CA GLY A 365 -20.85 42.43 -25.41
C GLY A 365 -20.98 41.24 -26.36
N ARG A 366 -21.48 41.52 -27.57
CA ARG A 366 -21.65 40.58 -28.69
C ARG A 366 -20.29 40.12 -29.24
N GLY A 367 -20.24 38.92 -29.82
CA GLY A 367 -19.09 38.46 -30.60
C GLY A 367 -19.35 37.14 -31.34
N PHE A 368 -20.17 37.20 -32.40
CA PHE A 368 -20.26 36.15 -33.42
C PHE A 368 -18.93 36.09 -34.20
N GLY A 369 -18.36 34.89 -34.32
CA GLY A 369 -17.21 34.61 -35.20
C GLY A 369 -17.28 33.20 -35.76
N ARG A 370 -17.93 33.07 -36.93
CA ARG A 370 -17.90 31.86 -37.76
C ARG A 370 -16.51 31.69 -38.35
N SER A 371 -15.94 30.49 -38.30
CA SER A 371 -15.07 30.02 -39.38
C SER A 371 -15.46 28.59 -39.77
N ARG A 372 -15.93 28.47 -41.01
CA ARG A 372 -16.10 27.22 -41.75
C ARG A 372 -14.81 27.03 -42.55
N SER A 373 -14.19 25.86 -42.49
CA SER A 373 -13.40 25.35 -43.61
C SER A 373 -13.93 23.96 -43.98
N ARG A 374 -14.63 23.94 -45.11
CA ARG A 374 -14.90 22.74 -45.92
C ARG A 374 -13.66 22.51 -46.77
N THR A 375 -13.19 21.27 -46.83
CA THR A 375 -12.49 20.75 -48.00
C THR A 375 -13.16 19.45 -48.42
N HIS A 376 -13.76 19.49 -49.61
CA HIS A 376 -14.20 18.35 -50.38
C HIS A 376 -12.97 17.59 -50.90
N ALA A 377 -13.02 16.26 -50.87
CA ALA A 377 -12.36 15.43 -51.87
C ALA A 377 -13.30 14.28 -52.24
N GLN A 378 -13.48 14.14 -53.56
CA GLN A 378 -14.46 13.32 -54.25
C GLN A 378 -13.99 11.87 -54.40
N HIS A 379 -14.98 10.99 -54.50
CA HIS A 379 -15.07 9.77 -55.33
C HIS A 379 -13.79 9.11 -55.88
N MET A 380 -13.65 7.81 -55.62
CA MET A 380 -13.58 6.80 -56.68
C MET A 380 -13.95 5.41 -56.14
N VAL A 381 -14.92 4.77 -56.81
CA VAL A 381 -15.32 3.36 -56.69
C VAL A 381 -14.91 2.68 -57.99
N PRO A 382 -14.40 1.44 -57.97
CA PRO A 382 -14.58 0.52 -59.08
C PRO A 382 -15.53 -0.61 -58.72
N ARG A 383 -16.56 -0.75 -59.57
CA ARG A 383 -17.44 -1.91 -59.70
C ARG A 383 -16.63 -3.12 -60.17
N GLY A 384 -16.97 -4.31 -59.67
CA GLY A 384 -16.48 -5.58 -60.19
C GLY A 384 -17.38 -6.73 -59.79
N VAL A 385 -18.33 -7.05 -60.66
CA VAL A 385 -19.34 -8.12 -60.55
C VAL A 385 -18.71 -9.49 -60.85
N LYS A 386 -19.06 -10.52 -60.09
CA LYS A 386 -19.24 -11.88 -60.63
C LYS A 386 -20.22 -12.69 -59.77
N LYS A 387 -21.37 -13.01 -60.38
CA LYS A 387 -22.38 -13.99 -59.98
C LYS A 387 -22.01 -15.39 -60.52
N TRP A 388 -22.80 -16.38 -60.07
CA TRP A 388 -23.12 -17.72 -60.63
C TRP A 388 -22.52 -18.92 -59.87
N PRO A 389 -23.20 -20.08 -59.80
CA PRO A 389 -24.62 -20.30 -59.41
C PRO A 389 -24.82 -21.48 -58.43
N GLU A 390 -26.04 -21.59 -57.89
CA GLU A 390 -26.59 -22.82 -57.29
C GLU A 390 -26.80 -23.94 -58.34
N LEU A 391 -26.63 -25.20 -57.91
CA LEU A 391 -27.29 -26.43 -58.40
C LEU A 391 -26.97 -27.54 -57.37
N SER A 392 -27.90 -27.90 -56.49
CA SER A 392 -28.87 -29.01 -56.59
C SER A 392 -28.35 -30.38 -56.10
N ARG A 393 -29.03 -30.89 -55.06
CA ARG A 393 -29.38 -32.29 -54.72
C ARG A 393 -28.34 -33.41 -54.99
N THR A 394 -27.96 -34.09 -53.92
CA THR A 394 -28.27 -35.53 -53.72
C THR A 394 -28.44 -35.79 -52.23
#